data_AF-A0A2T4V413-F1
#
_entry.id   AF-A0A2T4V413-F1
#
_cell.length_a   1.000
_cell.length_b   1.000
_cell.length_c   1.000
_cell.angle_alpha   90.00
_cell.angle_beta   90.00
_cell.angle_gamma   90.00
#
_symmetry.space_group_name_H-M   'P 1'
#
loop_
_entity.id
_entity.type
_entity.pdbx_description
1 polymer ?
#
loop_
_entity_poly.entity_id
_entity_poly.type
_entity_poly.pdbx_seq_one_letter_code
_entity_poly.pdbx_strand_id
1 'polypeptide(L)'
;MRNFLLMLLGFTLAGGPSFAADDNLQAPNTSGSVSTGLTVTVLGTGQAEAGGQLWQYQLLRLQEPGKAPAYAQWFPPRNPGVWPTVMLTRPYDGISWSGEAVDAKWATRGSGMYPDDSEPHYHTGSSSIVYTLSPPELITSEAFFYLYQDFGVLAVFGRFYAGGDLQNDRDDMHAGMSFLAQAPGVDRSRIGVFGGSWGGFEALYAAADAPAEARPKVGVALFPLSDFARQLDYRDHVVPSRVTDPAVRERYATFFEPYARRIFATTGGPPGAPGADYSRWTREHLASKLDMPFLVLHEDWDTLVPVEQTQTLAALVGPKMTPLYFQHLEMPDWNTLPLSHGSLVEQYGHAVQTLSLGHLLTNLGNPTQFLAVPYTQSTLAAWLWEVRVLQWYGRDVASVAPLLRELADPRVVLFELANGQRVFGADWVAAAVNALWGTHHTSATIREALATGLPP
;
A
#
# COMPACT_ATOMS: atom_id res chain seq x y z
N MET A 1 22.82 -8.29 -2.97
CA MET A 1 21.90 -8.56 -4.10
C MET A 1 20.54 -9.03 -3.57
N ARG A 2 19.85 -8.19 -2.79
CA ARG A 2 18.63 -8.57 -2.04
C ARG A 2 17.59 -7.44 -1.91
N ASN A 3 17.79 -6.32 -2.63
CA ASN A 3 16.86 -5.17 -2.68
C ASN A 3 16.13 -5.08 -4.03
N PHE A 4 15.87 -6.23 -4.67
CA PHE A 4 15.45 -6.30 -6.08
C PHE A 4 13.95 -6.58 -6.27
N LEU A 5 13.14 -6.50 -5.21
CA LEU A 5 11.73 -6.90 -5.27
C LEU A 5 10.71 -5.74 -5.31
N LEU A 6 11.17 -4.48 -5.31
CA LEU A 6 10.30 -3.30 -5.44
C LEU A 6 10.59 -2.43 -6.68
N MET A 7 11.60 -2.80 -7.48
CA MET A 7 11.90 -2.11 -8.74
C MET A 7 11.73 -3.08 -9.90
N LEU A 8 10.56 -3.10 -10.54
CA LEU A 8 10.40 -3.58 -11.91
C LEU A 8 9.02 -3.19 -12.45
N LEU A 9 9.00 -2.20 -13.36
CA LEU A 9 8.23 -2.21 -14.61
C LEU A 9 8.44 -0.91 -15.38
N GLY A 10 9.49 -0.89 -16.20
CA GLY A 10 9.63 0.04 -17.32
C GLY A 10 9.68 -0.77 -18.60
N PHE A 11 8.56 -0.93 -19.30
CA PHE A 11 8.53 -1.41 -20.67
C PHE A 11 7.78 -0.44 -21.57
N THR A 12 8.40 -0.18 -22.71
CA THR A 12 8.00 0.74 -23.77
C THR A 12 6.86 0.18 -24.61
N LEU A 13 5.74 0.92 -24.68
CA LEU A 13 4.73 0.75 -25.72
C LEU A 13 4.76 1.98 -26.63
N ALA A 14 5.24 1.79 -27.86
CA ALA A 14 5.27 2.84 -28.87
C ALA A 14 4.03 2.77 -29.78
N GLY A 15 3.42 3.93 -30.06
CA GLY A 15 2.70 4.19 -31.32
C GLY A 15 1.27 4.74 -31.19
N GLY A 16 1.10 6.05 -31.45
CA GLY A 16 -0.20 6.68 -31.75
C GLY A 16 -0.13 8.21 -31.69
N PRO A 17 -0.81 8.98 -32.59
CA PRO A 17 -0.43 10.35 -32.90
C PRO A 17 -0.83 11.35 -31.80
N SER A 18 0.02 12.38 -31.67
CA SER A 18 -0.15 13.55 -30.83
C SER A 18 -1.35 14.41 -31.26
N PHE A 19 -2.28 14.67 -30.35
CA PHE A 19 -3.23 15.79 -30.47
C PHE A 19 -2.71 16.96 -29.66
N ALA A 20 -2.68 18.15 -30.29
CA ALA A 20 -2.29 19.41 -29.66
C ALA A 20 -3.31 19.79 -28.56
N ALA A 21 -2.81 20.21 -27.40
CA ALA A 21 -3.62 20.78 -26.34
C ALA A 21 -3.58 22.32 -26.43
N ASP A 22 -4.75 22.95 -26.45
CA ASP A 22 -4.92 24.38 -26.30
C ASP A 22 -4.74 24.77 -24.82
N ASP A 23 -3.84 25.72 -24.58
CA ASP A 23 -3.67 26.41 -23.31
C ASP A 23 -4.82 27.42 -23.10
N ASN A 24 -5.77 27.10 -22.21
CA ASN A 24 -6.47 28.06 -21.36
C ASN A 24 -7.46 27.36 -20.42
N LEU A 25 -7.05 27.10 -19.19
CA LEU A 25 -7.96 26.75 -18.09
C LEU A 25 -7.80 27.76 -16.96
N GLN A 26 -8.63 28.80 -16.97
CA GLN A 26 -8.94 29.57 -15.77
C GLN A 26 -9.94 28.78 -14.91
N ALA A 27 -9.58 28.57 -13.64
CA ALA A 27 -10.41 27.86 -12.68
C ALA A 27 -11.66 28.68 -12.31
N PRO A 28 -12.87 28.09 -12.32
CA PRO A 28 -14.06 28.75 -11.79
C PRO A 28 -14.10 28.68 -10.26
N ASN A 29 -14.38 29.84 -9.65
CA ASN A 29 -14.68 29.99 -8.23
C ASN A 29 -15.99 29.26 -7.88
N THR A 30 -15.93 28.27 -6.98
CA THR A 30 -17.12 27.76 -6.28
C THR A 30 -16.90 27.80 -4.77
N SER A 31 -17.80 28.54 -4.13
CA SER A 31 -17.96 28.86 -2.71
C SER A 31 -18.33 27.65 -1.85
N GLY A 32 -17.73 27.58 -0.65
CA GLY A 32 -18.13 26.69 0.44
C GLY A 32 -17.05 25.73 0.97
N SER A 33 -15.76 26.06 0.85
CA SER A 33 -14.69 25.28 1.47
C SER A 33 -14.66 25.55 2.97
N VAL A 34 -14.90 24.50 3.79
CA VAL A 34 -14.45 24.50 5.18
C VAL A 34 -12.93 24.58 5.10
N SER A 35 -12.36 25.72 5.48
CA SER A 35 -10.90 25.89 5.53
C SER A 35 -10.33 24.82 6.46
N THR A 36 -9.68 23.81 5.87
CA THR A 36 -8.96 22.75 6.60
C THR A 36 -7.75 23.30 7.35
N GLY A 37 -7.44 24.60 7.21
CA GLY A 37 -6.20 25.22 7.68
C GLY A 37 -4.96 24.76 6.89
N LEU A 38 -5.11 23.83 5.94
CA LEU A 38 -4.01 23.28 5.16
C LEU A 38 -3.49 24.31 4.16
N THR A 39 -2.21 24.66 4.29
CA THR A 39 -1.47 25.41 3.28
C THR A 39 -0.78 24.44 2.34
N VAL A 40 -0.99 24.63 1.04
CA VAL A 40 -0.36 23.82 -0.02
C VAL A 40 0.64 24.69 -0.77
N THR A 41 1.91 24.31 -0.76
CA THR A 41 2.97 24.97 -1.54
C THR A 41 3.46 24.01 -2.61
N VAL A 42 3.38 24.44 -3.88
CA VAL A 42 4.02 23.73 -4.99
C VAL A 42 5.51 24.10 -4.98
N LEU A 43 6.37 23.14 -4.65
CA LEU A 43 7.82 23.29 -4.62
C LEU A 43 8.44 23.15 -6.01
N GLY A 44 7.81 22.36 -6.86
CA GLY A 44 8.25 22.13 -8.22
C GLY A 44 7.17 21.45 -9.05
N THR A 45 7.33 21.52 -10.36
CA THR A 45 6.52 20.78 -11.33
C THR A 45 7.45 20.06 -12.30
N GLY A 46 6.97 18.99 -12.90
CA GLY A 46 7.73 18.26 -13.90
C GLY A 46 6.87 17.29 -14.68
N GLN A 47 7.52 16.56 -15.57
CA GLN A 47 6.90 15.50 -16.33
C GLN A 47 7.81 14.29 -16.39
N ALA A 48 7.23 13.10 -16.33
CA ALA A 48 7.97 11.84 -16.44
C ALA A 48 7.24 10.89 -17.38
N GLU A 49 8.01 10.06 -18.09
CA GLU A 49 7.47 9.09 -19.03
C GLU A 49 7.14 7.77 -18.31
N ALA A 50 5.93 7.25 -18.51
CA ALA A 50 5.56 5.89 -18.12
C ALA A 50 4.57 5.32 -19.14
N GLY A 51 4.84 4.10 -19.60
CA GLY A 51 4.04 3.41 -20.62
C GLY A 51 3.95 4.16 -21.95
N GLY A 52 5.02 4.85 -22.36
CA GLY A 52 5.07 5.64 -23.59
C GLY A 52 4.26 6.94 -23.55
N GLN A 53 3.85 7.39 -22.37
CA GLN A 53 3.10 8.63 -22.17
C GLN A 53 3.81 9.53 -21.15
N LEU A 54 3.73 10.83 -21.35
CA LEU A 54 4.22 11.84 -20.41
C LEU A 54 3.13 12.18 -19.39
N TRP A 55 3.51 12.12 -18.12
CA TRP A 55 2.64 12.40 -16.98
C TRP A 55 3.15 13.63 -16.24
N GLN A 56 2.29 14.64 -16.10
CA GLN A 56 2.61 15.85 -15.34
C GLN A 56 2.50 15.55 -13.84
N TYR A 57 3.44 16.06 -13.06
CA TYR A 57 3.41 15.97 -11.61
C TYR A 57 3.73 17.31 -10.94
N GLN A 58 3.30 17.43 -9.69
CA GLN A 58 3.63 18.51 -8.78
C GLN A 58 4.32 17.94 -7.55
N LEU A 59 5.37 18.61 -7.08
CA LEU A 59 6.05 18.33 -5.83
C LEU A 59 5.49 19.29 -4.79
N LEU A 60 4.87 18.75 -3.75
CA LEU A 60 4.06 19.50 -2.80
C LEU A 60 4.69 19.48 -1.41
N ARG A 61 4.58 20.63 -0.73
CA ARG A 61 4.68 20.76 0.71
C ARG A 61 3.30 21.05 1.26
N LEU A 62 2.84 20.20 2.18
CA LEU A 62 1.52 20.25 2.80
C LEU A 62 1.71 20.64 4.27
N GLN A 63 1.15 21.78 4.69
CA GLN A 63 1.40 22.34 6.01
C GLN A 63 0.07 22.61 6.73
N GLU A 64 -0.20 21.82 7.76
CA GLU A 64 -1.29 22.07 8.70
C GLU A 64 -0.80 22.92 9.88
N PRO A 65 -1.65 23.75 10.52
CA PRO A 65 -1.26 24.58 11.65
C PRO A 65 -0.79 23.74 12.83
N GLY A 66 0.39 24.06 13.38
CA GLY A 66 0.94 23.40 14.57
C GLY A 66 1.58 22.02 14.33
N LYS A 67 1.68 21.57 13.06
CA LYS A 67 2.29 20.29 12.69
C LYS A 67 3.56 20.49 11.87
N ALA A 68 4.36 19.43 11.73
CA ALA A 68 5.46 19.41 10.75
C ALA A 68 4.91 19.44 9.31
N PRO A 69 5.68 19.92 8.32
CA PRO A 69 5.27 19.82 6.92
C PRO A 69 5.34 18.37 6.43
N ALA A 70 4.28 17.95 5.75
CA ALA A 70 4.25 16.72 4.98
C ALA A 70 4.69 16.99 3.53
N TYR A 71 5.21 15.96 2.86
CA TYR A 71 5.67 16.06 1.48
C TYR A 71 4.94 15.05 0.61
N ALA A 72 4.56 15.48 -0.60
CA ALA A 72 3.85 14.62 -1.53
C ALA A 72 4.20 14.90 -2.98
N GLN A 73 4.10 13.86 -3.82
CA GLN A 73 4.10 13.99 -5.27
C GLN A 73 2.68 13.76 -5.79
N TRP A 74 2.14 14.77 -6.45
CA TRP A 74 0.77 14.78 -6.95
C TRP A 74 0.73 14.68 -8.47
N PHE A 75 0.00 13.70 -8.96
CA PHE A 75 -0.37 13.55 -10.37
C PHE A 75 -1.87 13.88 -10.50
N PRO A 76 -2.22 15.07 -11.00
CA PRO A 76 -3.62 15.39 -11.24
C PRO A 76 -4.21 14.44 -12.31
N PRO A 77 -5.52 14.13 -12.22
CA PRO A 77 -6.21 13.46 -13.31
C PRO A 77 -6.01 14.20 -14.63
N ARG A 78 -5.75 13.46 -15.70
CA ARG A 78 -5.41 14.03 -17.01
C ARG A 78 -6.59 14.71 -17.69
N ASN A 79 -7.77 14.12 -17.56
CA ASN A 79 -8.96 14.57 -18.25
C ASN A 79 -9.71 15.63 -17.43
N PRO A 80 -10.40 16.58 -18.08
CA PRO A 80 -11.29 17.52 -17.38
C PRO A 80 -12.37 16.80 -16.55
N GLY A 81 -12.87 17.48 -15.53
CA GLY A 81 -13.90 16.95 -14.62
C GLY A 81 -13.32 16.38 -13.34
N VAL A 82 -14.10 15.52 -12.67
CA VAL A 82 -13.72 14.85 -11.42
C VAL A 82 -13.45 13.37 -11.66
N TRP A 83 -12.33 12.88 -11.15
CA TRP A 83 -11.84 11.54 -11.40
C TRP A 83 -11.42 10.83 -10.10
N PRO A 84 -11.47 9.49 -10.06
CA PRO A 84 -10.96 8.75 -8.92
C PRO A 84 -9.52 9.11 -8.63
N THR A 85 -9.14 9.00 -7.36
CA THR A 85 -7.77 9.29 -6.93
C THR A 85 -7.31 8.25 -5.94
N VAL A 86 -6.04 7.84 -6.02
CA VAL A 86 -5.43 6.93 -5.05
C VAL A 86 -4.34 7.64 -4.30
N MET A 87 -4.40 7.58 -2.96
CA MET A 87 -3.28 7.95 -2.11
C MET A 87 -2.37 6.74 -1.89
N LEU A 88 -1.08 6.89 -2.17
CA LEU A 88 -0.04 5.90 -1.91
C LEU A 88 0.78 6.35 -0.70
N THR A 89 0.97 5.47 0.27
CA THR A 89 1.84 5.73 1.41
C THR A 89 3.28 5.29 1.10
N ARG A 90 4.25 6.16 1.39
CA ARG A 90 5.67 6.01 1.00
C ARG A 90 6.61 6.31 2.17
N PRO A 91 6.56 5.53 3.26
CA PRO A 91 7.33 5.83 4.46
C PRO A 91 8.84 5.71 4.24
N TYR A 92 9.27 4.76 3.42
CA TYR A 92 10.68 4.40 3.25
C TYR A 92 11.38 5.14 2.11
N ASP A 93 10.62 5.88 1.30
CA ASP A 93 11.13 6.54 0.11
C ASP A 93 11.86 7.84 0.47
N GLY A 94 13.13 7.87 0.08
CA GLY A 94 13.97 9.05 0.10
C GLY A 94 13.55 10.05 -0.96
N ILE A 95 13.46 11.32 -0.59
CA ILE A 95 13.28 12.44 -1.51
C ILE A 95 14.46 13.39 -1.40
N SER A 96 14.70 14.20 -2.43
CA SER A 96 15.80 15.17 -2.48
C SER A 96 15.34 16.58 -2.87
N TRP A 97 14.03 16.78 -3.02
CA TRP A 97 13.43 17.97 -3.65
C TRP A 97 12.64 18.85 -2.67
N SER A 98 12.54 18.46 -1.40
CA SER A 98 11.83 19.22 -0.37
C SER A 98 12.46 20.56 -0.03
N GLY A 99 13.77 20.70 -0.30
CA GLY A 99 14.60 21.81 0.16
C GLY A 99 15.07 21.68 1.62
N GLU A 100 14.69 20.61 2.34
CA GLU A 100 15.11 20.40 3.73
C GLU A 100 16.52 19.82 3.81
N ALA A 101 17.28 20.27 4.82
CA ALA A 101 18.65 19.84 5.03
C ALA A 101 18.78 18.32 5.29
N VAL A 102 17.78 17.71 5.94
CA VAL A 102 17.77 16.27 6.22
C VAL A 102 17.64 15.46 4.92
N ASP A 103 16.81 15.89 3.98
CA ASP A 103 16.64 15.22 2.70
C ASP A 103 17.89 15.36 1.83
N ALA A 104 18.48 16.55 1.79
CA ALA A 104 19.76 16.78 1.12
C ALA A 104 20.90 15.91 1.73
N LYS A 105 20.95 15.79 3.06
CA LYS A 105 21.92 14.92 3.77
C LYS A 105 21.78 13.48 3.30
N TRP A 106 20.58 12.91 3.34
CA TRP A 106 20.34 11.52 3.01
C TRP A 106 20.48 11.24 1.50
N ALA A 107 20.00 12.14 0.65
CA ALA A 107 20.17 12.02 -0.80
C ALA A 107 21.65 12.00 -1.21
N THR A 108 22.51 12.76 -0.53
CA THR A 108 23.96 12.77 -0.77
C THR A 108 24.62 11.43 -0.44
N ARG A 109 24.06 10.64 0.47
CA ARG A 109 24.55 9.28 0.77
C ARG A 109 24.26 8.31 -0.37
N GLY A 110 23.16 8.53 -1.10
CA GLY A 110 22.64 7.59 -2.09
C GLY A 110 21.97 6.37 -1.44
N SER A 111 21.31 5.54 -2.24
CA SER A 111 20.59 4.37 -1.73
C SER A 111 21.53 3.35 -1.07
N GLY A 112 21.18 2.90 0.13
CA GLY A 112 22.05 2.03 0.93
C GLY A 112 21.53 1.79 2.35
N MET A 113 22.36 1.14 3.16
CA MET A 113 22.11 0.91 4.59
C MET A 113 23.03 1.81 5.40
N TYR A 114 22.45 2.65 6.26
CA TYR A 114 23.20 3.64 7.05
C TYR A 114 22.70 3.68 8.49
N PRO A 115 23.56 4.07 9.46
CA PRO A 115 23.10 4.39 10.80
C PRO A 115 21.94 5.40 10.75
N ASP A 116 20.92 5.17 11.54
CA ASP A 116 19.74 6.04 11.64
C ASP A 116 20.06 7.31 12.44
N ASP A 117 20.93 8.17 11.89
CA ASP A 117 21.46 9.36 12.58
C ASP A 117 20.56 10.61 12.47
N SER A 118 19.30 10.41 12.11
CA SER A 118 18.29 11.45 11.96
C SER A 118 17.12 11.33 12.93
N GLU A 119 17.04 10.22 13.65
CA GLU A 119 15.89 9.89 14.49
C GLU A 119 15.90 10.57 15.88
N PRO A 120 14.77 10.49 16.60
CA PRO A 120 14.71 10.81 18.02
C PRO A 120 15.62 9.88 18.82
N HIS A 121 16.47 10.46 19.68
CA HIS A 121 17.36 9.74 20.61
C HIS A 121 18.50 8.92 19.96
N TYR A 122 18.98 9.31 18.78
CA TYR A 122 20.20 8.73 18.19
C TYR A 122 21.37 8.67 19.19
N HIS A 123 22.08 7.55 19.20
CA HIS A 123 23.29 7.35 19.97
C HIS A 123 24.31 6.48 19.23
N THR A 124 25.55 6.48 19.73
CA THR A 124 26.56 5.53 19.25
C THR A 124 26.06 4.11 19.45
N GLY A 125 25.93 3.34 18.35
CA GLY A 125 25.39 1.97 18.37
C GLY A 125 23.94 1.85 17.92
N SER A 126 23.26 2.94 17.57
CA SER A 126 21.95 2.91 16.92
C SER A 126 21.98 2.07 15.64
N SER A 127 20.94 1.26 15.42
CA SER A 127 20.89 0.34 14.30
C SER A 127 20.75 1.08 12.97
N SER A 128 21.09 0.39 11.87
CA SER A 128 21.00 0.97 10.54
C SER A 128 19.58 0.85 9.97
N ILE A 129 19.22 1.82 9.14
CA ILE A 129 18.02 1.81 8.31
C ILE A 129 18.40 1.72 6.84
N VAL A 130 17.47 1.24 6.02
CA VAL A 130 17.60 1.28 4.56
C VAL A 130 17.06 2.61 4.07
N TYR A 131 17.85 3.31 3.26
CA TYR A 131 17.44 4.48 2.51
C TYR A 131 17.43 4.14 1.03
N THR A 132 16.34 4.46 0.34
CA THR A 132 16.24 4.35 -1.11
C THR A 132 15.80 5.68 -1.66
N LEU A 133 16.66 6.35 -2.44
CA LEU A 133 16.27 7.58 -3.12
C LEU A 133 15.27 7.25 -4.24
N SER A 134 14.10 7.88 -4.18
CA SER A 134 13.01 7.67 -5.11
C SER A 134 12.73 8.96 -5.87
N PRO A 135 13.36 9.13 -7.06
CA PRO A 135 13.15 10.32 -7.86
C PRO A 135 11.73 10.33 -8.46
N PRO A 136 11.21 11.50 -8.89
CA PRO A 136 9.85 11.61 -9.40
C PRO A 136 9.50 10.64 -10.53
N GLU A 137 10.48 10.26 -11.36
CA GLU A 137 10.34 9.32 -12.46
C GLU A 137 10.07 7.88 -11.98
N LEU A 138 10.69 7.48 -10.87
CA LEU A 138 10.43 6.17 -10.25
C LEU A 138 8.99 6.11 -9.74
N ILE A 139 8.56 7.16 -9.02
CA ILE A 139 7.18 7.26 -8.51
C ILE A 139 6.17 7.25 -9.66
N THR A 140 6.49 7.90 -10.78
CA THR A 140 5.63 7.91 -11.97
C THR A 140 5.50 6.52 -12.58
N SER A 141 6.62 5.78 -12.64
CA SER A 141 6.64 4.41 -13.15
C SER A 141 5.80 3.47 -12.27
N GLU A 142 5.88 3.61 -10.95
CA GLU A 142 5.07 2.81 -10.02
C GLU A 142 3.58 3.21 -10.02
N ALA A 143 3.28 4.49 -10.23
CA ALA A 143 1.92 5.01 -10.33
C ALA A 143 1.23 4.67 -11.67
N PHE A 144 1.98 4.18 -12.66
CA PHE A 144 1.54 4.00 -14.05
C PHE A 144 0.17 3.35 -14.18
N PHE A 145 -0.09 2.26 -13.44
CA PHE A 145 -1.35 1.52 -13.60
C PHE A 145 -2.58 2.28 -13.12
N TYR A 146 -2.43 3.27 -12.23
CA TYR A 146 -3.52 4.17 -11.86
C TYR A 146 -3.67 5.29 -12.89
N LEU A 147 -2.53 5.89 -13.28
CA LEU A 147 -2.47 6.97 -14.26
C LEU A 147 -3.08 6.55 -15.60
N TYR A 148 -2.79 5.32 -16.05
CA TYR A 148 -3.35 4.73 -17.26
C TYR A 148 -4.89 4.59 -17.23
N GLN A 149 -5.51 4.60 -16.04
CA GLN A 149 -6.97 4.63 -15.84
C GLN A 149 -7.53 6.05 -15.69
N ASP A 150 -6.72 7.08 -15.98
CA ASP A 150 -7.01 8.49 -15.72
C ASP A 150 -7.25 8.82 -14.23
N PHE A 151 -6.78 7.98 -13.32
CA PHE A 151 -6.87 8.27 -11.89
C PHE A 151 -5.82 9.32 -11.51
N GLY A 152 -6.19 10.21 -10.59
CA GLY A 152 -5.21 11.00 -9.86
C GLY A 152 -4.40 10.10 -8.92
N VAL A 153 -3.15 10.48 -8.66
CA VAL A 153 -2.28 9.75 -7.71
C VAL A 153 -1.59 10.75 -6.79
N LEU A 154 -1.73 10.54 -5.48
CA LEU A 154 -1.00 11.28 -4.47
C LEU A 154 -0.06 10.33 -3.72
N ALA A 155 1.24 10.43 -3.98
CA ALA A 155 2.25 9.71 -3.20
C ALA A 155 2.68 10.58 -2.01
N VAL A 156 2.37 10.16 -0.78
CA VAL A 156 2.70 10.89 0.46
C VAL A 156 3.90 10.22 1.13
N PHE A 157 4.93 10.99 1.45
CA PHE A 157 6.19 10.49 1.98
C PHE A 157 6.23 10.66 3.50
N GLY A 158 6.17 9.56 4.26
CA GLY A 158 6.34 9.57 5.72
C GLY A 158 7.78 9.84 6.17
N ARG A 159 8.75 9.73 5.25
CA ARG A 159 10.17 10.09 5.47
C ARG A 159 10.72 9.47 6.75
N PHE A 160 10.60 8.14 6.88
CA PHE A 160 11.12 7.37 8.02
C PHE A 160 12.58 7.75 8.33
N TYR A 161 13.41 7.91 7.29
CA TYR A 161 14.81 8.34 7.40
C TYR A 161 15.03 9.74 7.97
N ALA A 162 14.02 10.60 7.96
CA ALA A 162 14.06 11.94 8.54
C ALA A 162 13.71 11.96 10.04
N GLY A 163 13.46 10.79 10.64
CA GLY A 163 13.19 10.64 12.07
C GLY A 163 11.72 10.81 12.46
N GLY A 164 10.79 10.65 11.51
CA GLY A 164 9.35 10.65 11.80
C GLY A 164 8.97 9.58 12.83
N ASP A 165 8.09 9.94 13.76
CA ASP A 165 7.46 9.04 14.72
C ASP A 165 6.02 8.67 14.30
N LEU A 166 5.30 7.85 15.09
CA LEU A 166 3.94 7.43 14.74
C LEU A 166 2.99 8.60 14.52
N GLN A 167 3.12 9.66 15.33
CA GLN A 167 2.27 10.83 15.23
C GLN A 167 2.61 11.65 13.98
N ASN A 168 3.89 11.81 13.65
CA ASN A 168 4.32 12.47 12.41
C ASN A 168 3.80 11.73 11.17
N ASP A 169 4.00 10.42 11.10
CA ASP A 169 3.58 9.61 9.94
C ASP A 169 2.06 9.67 9.73
N ARG A 170 1.30 9.58 10.83
CA ARG A 170 -0.16 9.77 10.83
C ARG A 170 -0.54 11.17 10.35
N ASP A 171 0.14 12.20 10.82
CA ASP A 171 -0.15 13.59 10.47
C ASP A 171 0.19 13.89 9.00
N ASP A 172 1.23 13.27 8.44
CA ASP A 172 1.57 13.36 7.03
C ASP A 172 0.47 12.77 6.15
N MET A 173 -0.03 11.60 6.52
CA MET A 173 -1.16 10.99 5.81
C MET A 173 -2.43 11.82 5.93
N HIS A 174 -2.71 12.38 7.11
CA HIS A 174 -3.83 13.29 7.30
C HIS A 174 -3.72 14.52 6.41
N ALA A 175 -2.53 15.14 6.32
CA ALA A 175 -2.28 16.28 5.43
C ALA A 175 -2.50 15.91 3.96
N GLY A 176 -2.11 14.69 3.54
CA GLY A 176 -2.40 14.15 2.21
C GLY A 176 -3.90 14.03 1.94
N MET A 177 -4.66 13.46 2.87
CA MET A 177 -6.13 13.37 2.76
C MET A 177 -6.80 14.75 2.78
N SER A 178 -6.33 15.68 3.62
CA SER A 178 -6.75 17.09 3.62
C SER A 178 -6.47 17.79 2.29
N PHE A 179 -5.37 17.44 1.60
CA PHE A 179 -5.10 17.94 0.25
C PHE A 179 -6.15 17.41 -0.74
N LEU A 180 -6.43 16.10 -0.73
CA LEU A 180 -7.46 15.50 -1.60
C LEU A 180 -8.86 16.06 -1.34
N ALA A 181 -9.16 16.48 -0.11
CA ALA A 181 -10.41 17.14 0.23
C ALA A 181 -10.61 18.47 -0.51
N GLN A 182 -9.56 19.14 -0.98
CA GLN A 182 -9.64 20.45 -1.64
C GLN A 182 -9.03 20.48 -3.05
N ALA A 183 -8.29 19.46 -3.45
CA ALA A 183 -7.60 19.41 -4.75
C ALA A 183 -8.60 19.43 -5.92
N PRO A 184 -8.35 20.25 -6.97
CA PRO A 184 -9.20 20.28 -8.15
C PRO A 184 -9.13 18.94 -8.89
N GLY A 185 -10.24 18.52 -9.48
CA GLY A 185 -10.34 17.30 -10.28
C GLY A 185 -10.45 16.00 -9.48
N VAL A 186 -10.37 16.03 -8.15
CA VAL A 186 -10.58 14.84 -7.32
C VAL A 186 -12.08 14.55 -7.16
N ASP A 187 -12.49 13.33 -7.53
CA ASP A 187 -13.78 12.78 -7.14
C ASP A 187 -13.70 12.24 -5.70
N ARG A 188 -14.15 13.07 -4.76
CA ARG A 188 -14.17 12.79 -3.33
C ARG A 188 -14.97 11.53 -2.94
N SER A 189 -15.88 11.07 -3.79
CA SER A 189 -16.63 9.83 -3.55
C SER A 189 -15.87 8.58 -3.99
N ARG A 190 -14.72 8.74 -4.67
CA ARG A 190 -13.90 7.68 -5.26
C ARG A 190 -12.42 7.90 -4.96
N ILE A 191 -12.11 8.07 -3.68
CA ILE A 191 -10.73 8.07 -3.17
C ILE A 191 -10.36 6.66 -2.71
N GLY A 192 -9.22 6.16 -3.14
CA GLY A 192 -8.59 4.94 -2.62
C GLY A 192 -7.37 5.25 -1.77
N VAL A 193 -6.98 4.32 -0.91
CA VAL A 193 -5.70 4.36 -0.20
C VAL A 193 -4.97 3.03 -0.31
N PHE A 194 -3.65 3.07 -0.45
CA PHE A 194 -2.80 1.88 -0.56
C PHE A 194 -1.52 2.06 0.25
N GLY A 195 -1.12 1.01 0.96
CA GLY A 195 0.18 0.96 1.65
C GLY A 195 0.57 -0.44 2.07
N GLY A 196 1.86 -0.65 2.36
CA GLY A 196 2.38 -1.93 2.85
C GLY A 196 3.34 -1.78 4.03
N SER A 197 3.39 -2.77 4.93
CA SER A 197 4.21 -2.74 6.15
C SER A 197 3.86 -1.54 7.04
N TRP A 198 4.84 -0.72 7.40
CA TRP A 198 4.64 0.59 8.02
C TRP A 198 3.72 1.49 7.19
N GLY A 199 3.83 1.43 5.86
CA GLY A 199 2.91 2.13 4.96
C GLY A 199 1.49 1.56 5.02
N GLY A 200 1.33 0.29 5.40
CA GLY A 200 0.04 -0.33 5.68
C GLY A 200 -0.59 0.23 6.95
N PHE A 201 0.21 0.48 7.99
CA PHE A 201 -0.20 1.26 9.17
C PHE A 201 -0.67 2.67 8.74
N GLU A 202 0.14 3.38 7.97
CA GLU A 202 -0.17 4.71 7.45
C GLU A 202 -1.49 4.71 6.65
N ALA A 203 -1.73 3.70 5.81
CA ALA A 203 -2.95 3.56 5.03
C ALA A 203 -4.21 3.35 5.90
N LEU A 204 -4.09 2.53 6.96
CA LEU A 204 -5.17 2.33 7.92
C LEU A 204 -5.50 3.63 8.67
N TYR A 205 -4.50 4.37 9.12
CA TYR A 205 -4.71 5.64 9.84
C TYR A 205 -5.14 6.78 8.92
N ALA A 206 -4.67 6.81 7.68
CA ALA A 206 -5.16 7.72 6.65
C ALA A 206 -6.66 7.58 6.48
N ALA A 207 -7.18 6.35 6.44
CA ALA A 207 -8.61 6.10 6.33
C ALA A 207 -9.37 6.37 7.63
N ALA A 208 -8.85 5.91 8.77
CA ALA A 208 -9.50 6.06 10.07
C ALA A 208 -9.64 7.53 10.50
N ASP A 209 -8.68 8.38 10.13
CA ASP A 209 -8.63 9.79 10.49
C ASP A 209 -8.88 10.74 9.32
N ALA A 210 -9.30 10.23 8.16
CA ALA A 210 -9.59 11.07 7.00
C ALA A 210 -10.62 12.19 7.34
N PRO A 211 -10.40 13.42 6.84
CA PRO A 211 -11.45 14.43 6.80
C PRO A 211 -12.71 13.89 6.14
N ALA A 212 -13.89 14.32 6.60
CA ALA A 212 -15.17 13.81 6.13
C ALA A 212 -15.31 13.91 4.59
N GLU A 213 -14.78 14.99 4.02
CA GLU A 213 -14.81 15.31 2.59
C GLU A 213 -13.84 14.47 1.74
N ALA A 214 -12.91 13.75 2.37
CA ALA A 214 -11.92 12.92 1.67
C ALA A 214 -11.91 11.47 2.17
N ARG A 215 -12.93 11.00 2.88
CA ARG A 215 -12.96 9.61 3.36
C ARG A 215 -12.76 8.62 2.20
N PRO A 216 -11.77 7.71 2.28
CA PRO A 216 -11.57 6.72 1.24
C PRO A 216 -12.81 5.84 1.08
N LYS A 217 -13.15 5.56 -0.17
CA LYS A 217 -14.17 4.57 -0.55
C LYS A 217 -13.70 3.15 -0.31
N VAL A 218 -12.40 2.90 -0.51
CA VAL A 218 -11.79 1.57 -0.43
C VAL A 218 -10.31 1.71 -0.05
N GLY A 219 -9.78 0.74 0.69
CA GLY A 219 -8.37 0.69 1.04
C GLY A 219 -7.73 -0.67 0.77
N VAL A 220 -6.42 -0.65 0.56
CA VAL A 220 -5.58 -1.86 0.55
C VAL A 220 -4.42 -1.67 1.51
N ALA A 221 -4.20 -2.67 2.35
CA ALA A 221 -3.04 -2.72 3.24
C ALA A 221 -2.31 -4.06 3.09
N LEU A 222 -1.01 -4.02 2.81
CA LEU A 222 -0.17 -5.22 2.80
C LEU A 222 0.49 -5.36 4.17
N PHE A 223 0.33 -6.51 4.82
CA PHE A 223 0.96 -6.90 6.09
C PHE A 223 1.08 -5.73 7.10
N PRO A 224 -0.05 -5.06 7.44
CA PRO A 224 -0.02 -3.81 8.19
C PRO A 224 0.21 -4.02 9.67
N LEU A 225 0.87 -3.05 10.31
CA LEU A 225 0.79 -2.88 11.76
C LEU A 225 -0.57 -2.25 12.12
N SER A 226 -1.19 -2.77 13.17
CA SER A 226 -2.49 -2.32 13.69
C SER A 226 -2.50 -2.12 15.20
N ASP A 227 -1.51 -2.69 15.90
CA ASP A 227 -1.36 -2.61 17.35
C ASP A 227 0.13 -2.57 17.71
N PHE A 228 0.60 -1.41 18.17
CA PHE A 228 2.01 -1.19 18.44
C PHE A 228 2.46 -1.77 19.79
N ALA A 229 1.56 -1.89 20.78
CA ALA A 229 1.88 -2.57 22.03
C ALA A 229 2.10 -4.07 21.76
N ARG A 230 1.27 -4.68 20.91
CA ARG A 230 1.44 -6.07 20.46
C ARG A 230 2.67 -6.26 19.57
N GLN A 231 3.01 -5.29 18.74
CA GLN A 231 4.25 -5.38 17.95
C GLN A 231 5.48 -5.45 18.87
N LEU A 232 5.50 -4.67 19.95
CA LEU A 232 6.59 -4.72 20.91
C LEU A 232 6.58 -6.01 21.72
N ASP A 233 5.42 -6.51 22.14
CA ASP A 233 5.29 -7.83 22.75
C ASP A 233 5.78 -8.96 21.83
N TYR A 234 5.46 -8.87 20.54
CA TYR A 234 5.96 -9.79 19.53
C TYR A 234 7.49 -9.80 19.48
N ARG A 235 8.11 -8.63 19.43
CA ARG A 235 9.57 -8.48 19.46
C ARG A 235 10.18 -9.01 20.78
N ASP A 236 9.59 -8.66 21.92
CA ASP A 236 10.21 -8.82 23.24
C ASP A 236 9.97 -10.20 23.86
N HIS A 237 8.87 -10.86 23.48
CA HIS A 237 8.46 -12.13 24.08
C HIS A 237 8.24 -13.23 23.05
N VAL A 238 7.52 -12.95 21.95
CA VAL A 238 7.19 -13.99 20.96
C VAL A 238 8.44 -14.43 20.19
N VAL A 239 9.19 -13.51 19.61
CA VAL A 239 10.43 -13.83 18.87
C VAL A 239 11.43 -14.60 19.75
N PRO A 240 11.78 -14.16 20.98
CA PRO A 240 12.68 -14.92 21.85
C PRO A 240 12.16 -16.31 22.26
N SER A 241 10.85 -16.51 22.29
CA SER A 241 10.24 -17.83 22.57
C SER A 241 10.29 -18.78 21.36
N ARG A 242 10.30 -18.25 20.13
CA ARG A 242 10.29 -19.01 18.87
C ARG A 242 11.71 -19.23 18.31
N VAL A 243 12.61 -18.28 18.51
CA VAL A 243 13.99 -18.28 17.99
C VAL A 243 14.96 -18.70 19.09
N THR A 244 15.57 -19.88 18.94
CA THR A 244 16.54 -20.40 19.92
C THR A 244 17.97 -19.95 19.63
N ASP A 245 18.32 -19.68 18.36
CA ASP A 245 19.64 -19.20 17.94
C ASP A 245 19.88 -17.74 18.39
N PRO A 246 20.88 -17.46 19.26
CA PRO A 246 21.21 -16.11 19.71
C PRO A 246 21.56 -15.15 18.58
N ALA A 247 22.24 -15.62 17.52
CA ALA A 247 22.63 -14.78 16.40
C ALA A 247 21.41 -14.36 15.57
N VAL A 248 20.38 -15.20 15.50
CA VAL A 248 19.11 -14.84 14.83
C VAL A 248 18.33 -13.85 15.70
N ARG A 249 18.25 -14.06 17.02
CA ARG A 249 17.61 -13.08 17.94
C ARG A 249 18.25 -11.70 17.85
N GLU A 250 19.58 -11.63 17.79
CA GLU A 250 20.30 -10.35 17.66
C GLU A 250 19.94 -9.61 16.36
N ARG A 251 19.71 -10.35 15.26
CA ARG A 251 19.24 -9.74 13.99
C ARG A 251 17.85 -9.14 14.14
N TYR A 252 16.93 -9.82 14.83
CA TYR A 252 15.61 -9.26 15.13
C TYR A 252 15.70 -8.00 16.00
N ALA A 253 16.52 -8.04 17.05
CA ALA A 253 16.76 -6.89 17.91
C ALA A 253 17.28 -5.70 17.09
N THR A 254 18.33 -5.91 16.29
CA THR A 254 18.90 -4.89 15.39
C THR A 254 17.87 -4.35 14.39
N PHE A 255 17.06 -5.23 13.80
CA PHE A 255 16.05 -4.82 12.82
C PHE A 255 14.95 -3.96 13.45
N PHE A 256 14.42 -4.35 14.61
CA PHE A 256 13.28 -3.68 15.22
C PHE A 256 13.64 -2.43 16.02
N GLU A 257 14.92 -2.22 16.32
CA GLU A 257 15.36 -1.14 17.19
C GLU A 257 15.00 0.27 16.66
N PRO A 258 15.17 0.60 15.35
CA PRO A 258 14.71 1.87 14.78
C PRO A 258 13.20 2.09 14.86
N TYR A 259 12.42 1.02 14.69
CA TYR A 259 10.96 1.07 14.80
C TYR A 259 10.51 1.31 16.24
N ALA A 260 11.14 0.63 17.19
CA ALA A 260 10.81 0.78 18.60
C ALA A 260 11.08 2.18 19.12
N ARG A 261 12.18 2.82 18.71
CA ARG A 261 12.46 4.22 19.09
C ARG A 261 11.38 5.18 18.61
N ARG A 262 10.87 4.99 17.39
CA ARG A 262 9.77 5.80 16.84
C ARG A 262 8.45 5.55 17.56
N ILE A 263 8.16 4.28 17.87
CA ILE A 263 7.00 3.94 18.72
C ILE A 263 7.13 4.66 20.06
N PHE A 264 8.27 4.54 20.74
CA PHE A 264 8.50 5.16 22.04
C PHE A 264 8.49 6.68 22.03
N ALA A 265 8.98 7.31 20.95
CA ALA A 265 8.94 8.77 20.79
C ALA A 265 7.51 9.29 20.84
N THR A 266 6.56 8.59 20.21
CA THR A 266 5.14 8.96 20.28
C THR A 266 4.46 8.47 21.55
N THR A 267 4.72 7.24 21.97
CA THR A 267 3.97 6.59 23.05
C THR A 267 4.54 6.85 24.42
N GLY A 268 5.64 7.58 24.57
CA GLY A 268 6.26 7.88 25.87
C GLY A 268 7.04 6.73 26.51
N GLY A 269 7.37 5.67 25.75
CA GLY A 269 8.13 4.51 26.23
C GLY A 269 7.42 3.16 26.01
N PRO A 270 7.96 2.06 26.58
CA PRO A 270 7.41 0.72 26.40
C PRO A 270 6.04 0.56 27.08
N PRO A 271 5.20 -0.41 26.65
CA PRO A 271 3.91 -0.67 27.25
C PRO A 271 4.01 -0.86 28.76
N GLY A 272 3.19 -0.13 29.53
CA GLY A 272 3.18 -0.16 30.99
C GLY A 272 4.21 0.74 31.69
N ALA A 273 5.09 1.42 30.96
CA ALA A 273 5.96 2.43 31.56
C ALA A 273 5.17 3.65 32.05
N PRO A 274 5.61 4.34 33.13
CA PRO A 274 4.97 5.57 33.59
C PRO A 274 4.93 6.63 32.48
N GLY A 275 3.74 7.14 32.18
CA GLY A 275 3.53 8.14 31.12
C GLY A 275 3.38 7.55 29.72
N ALA A 276 3.49 6.24 29.54
CA ALA A 276 3.29 5.63 28.24
C ALA A 276 1.81 5.56 27.85
N ASP A 277 1.47 5.95 26.61
CA ASP A 277 0.11 5.94 26.08
C ASP A 277 0.05 5.29 24.69
N TYR A 278 -0.66 4.16 24.63
CA TYR A 278 -0.92 3.39 23.41
C TYR A 278 -2.39 3.47 22.99
N SER A 279 -3.24 4.23 23.69
CA SER A 279 -4.70 4.20 23.52
C SER A 279 -5.17 4.50 22.08
N ARG A 280 -4.40 5.31 21.33
CA ARG A 280 -4.67 5.65 19.91
C ARG A 280 -4.02 4.69 18.92
N TRP A 281 -3.18 3.77 19.40
CA TRP A 281 -2.25 2.94 18.62
C TRP A 281 -2.58 1.44 18.75
N THR A 282 -3.88 1.14 18.88
CA THR A 282 -4.45 -0.19 19.10
C THR A 282 -5.40 -0.59 17.97
N ARG A 283 -5.57 -1.90 17.78
CA ARG A 283 -6.53 -2.44 16.83
C ARG A 283 -7.98 -2.06 17.19
N GLU A 284 -8.30 -1.91 18.48
CA GLU A 284 -9.62 -1.47 18.95
C GLU A 284 -9.89 -0.02 18.54
N HIS A 285 -8.88 0.87 18.64
CA HIS A 285 -8.99 2.24 18.16
C HIS A 285 -9.26 2.28 16.66
N LEU A 286 -8.46 1.55 15.87
CA LEU A 286 -8.64 1.45 14.42
C LEU A 286 -10.02 0.87 14.05
N ALA A 287 -10.42 -0.24 14.67
CA ALA A 287 -11.69 -0.89 14.37
C ALA A 287 -12.91 0.01 14.61
N SER A 288 -12.82 0.91 15.60
CA SER A 288 -13.89 1.88 15.88
C SER A 288 -14.08 2.96 14.79
N LYS A 289 -13.09 3.12 13.90
CA LYS A 289 -13.01 4.18 12.90
C LYS A 289 -13.02 3.70 11.46
N LEU A 290 -12.53 2.48 11.21
CA LEU A 290 -12.52 1.89 9.87
C LEU A 290 -13.94 1.50 9.45
N ASP A 291 -14.58 2.40 8.70
CA ASP A 291 -15.98 2.27 8.27
C ASP A 291 -16.17 1.96 6.78
N MET A 292 -15.08 1.80 6.05
CA MET A 292 -15.01 1.48 4.61
C MET A 292 -14.44 0.08 4.35
N PRO A 293 -14.69 -0.51 3.17
CA PRO A 293 -14.03 -1.74 2.71
C PRO A 293 -12.50 -1.61 2.69
N PHE A 294 -11.82 -2.59 3.28
CA PHE A 294 -10.37 -2.77 3.21
C PHE A 294 -10.02 -4.19 2.81
N LEU A 295 -9.17 -4.35 1.80
CA LEU A 295 -8.49 -5.60 1.51
C LEU A 295 -7.14 -5.62 2.23
N VAL A 296 -6.89 -6.65 3.03
CA VAL A 296 -5.62 -6.82 3.76
C VAL A 296 -4.93 -8.11 3.33
N LEU A 297 -3.73 -8.03 2.77
CA LEU A 297 -2.97 -9.20 2.32
C LEU A 297 -1.85 -9.47 3.31
N HIS A 298 -1.72 -10.70 3.83
CA HIS A 298 -0.72 -11.03 4.86
C HIS A 298 -0.29 -12.49 4.77
N GLU A 299 0.99 -12.79 4.93
CA GLU A 299 1.48 -14.16 5.06
C GLU A 299 1.47 -14.65 6.50
N ASP A 300 1.17 -15.93 6.72
CA ASP A 300 1.19 -16.55 8.05
C ASP A 300 2.60 -16.78 8.63
N TRP A 301 3.63 -16.71 7.78
CA TRP A 301 5.05 -16.77 8.15
C TRP A 301 5.74 -15.40 8.13
N ASP A 302 4.98 -14.30 8.12
CA ASP A 302 5.56 -12.96 8.26
C ASP A 302 6.34 -12.85 9.58
N THR A 303 7.63 -12.55 9.46
CA THR A 303 8.55 -12.45 10.58
C THR A 303 8.69 -11.03 11.10
N LEU A 304 8.27 -10.03 10.33
CA LEU A 304 8.38 -8.62 10.66
C LEU A 304 7.11 -8.11 11.35
N VAL A 305 5.95 -8.53 10.87
CA VAL A 305 4.65 -8.21 11.47
C VAL A 305 3.89 -9.50 11.64
N PRO A 306 3.51 -9.90 12.87
CA PRO A 306 2.80 -11.15 13.07
C PRO A 306 1.40 -11.10 12.42
N VAL A 307 1.03 -12.15 11.68
CA VAL A 307 -0.27 -12.27 10.99
C VAL A 307 -1.47 -12.07 11.93
N GLU A 308 -1.28 -12.37 13.21
CA GLU A 308 -2.25 -12.17 14.29
C GLU A 308 -2.70 -10.70 14.40
N GLN A 309 -1.87 -9.72 13.99
CA GLN A 309 -2.27 -8.31 13.87
C GLN A 309 -3.46 -8.17 12.92
N THR A 310 -3.37 -8.74 11.72
CA THR A 310 -4.45 -8.70 10.72
C THR A 310 -5.64 -9.55 11.14
N GLN A 311 -5.41 -10.78 11.62
CA GLN A 311 -6.51 -11.66 12.06
C GLN A 311 -7.38 -11.00 13.12
N THR A 312 -6.74 -10.34 14.09
CA THR A 312 -7.48 -9.77 15.20
C THR A 312 -8.10 -8.42 14.89
N LEU A 313 -7.47 -7.59 14.04
CA LEU A 313 -8.12 -6.39 13.51
C LEU A 313 -9.34 -6.76 12.64
N ALA A 314 -9.20 -7.73 11.74
CA ALA A 314 -10.28 -8.18 10.86
C ALA A 314 -11.48 -8.71 11.66
N ALA A 315 -11.23 -9.46 12.74
CA ALA A 315 -12.28 -9.93 13.63
C ALA A 315 -13.07 -8.79 14.31
N LEU A 316 -12.41 -7.67 14.63
CA LEU A 316 -13.05 -6.49 15.22
C LEU A 316 -13.79 -5.62 14.20
N VAL A 317 -13.20 -5.43 13.01
CA VAL A 317 -13.79 -4.64 11.91
C VAL A 317 -14.95 -5.38 11.24
N GLY A 318 -14.90 -6.71 11.23
CA GLY A 318 -15.91 -7.58 10.66
C GLY A 318 -15.94 -7.49 9.12
N PRO A 319 -17.13 -7.50 8.48
CA PRO A 319 -17.27 -7.67 7.03
C PRO A 319 -16.69 -6.53 6.18
N LYS A 320 -16.29 -5.42 6.80
CA LYS A 320 -15.62 -4.32 6.13
C LYS A 320 -14.13 -4.59 5.87
N MET A 321 -13.54 -5.59 6.52
CA MET A 321 -12.17 -6.00 6.26
C MET A 321 -12.17 -7.40 5.63
N THR A 322 -11.60 -7.51 4.45
CA THR A 322 -11.38 -8.78 3.75
C THR A 322 -9.91 -9.15 3.89
N PRO A 323 -9.54 -10.04 4.83
CA PRO A 323 -8.19 -10.53 4.91
C PRO A 323 -7.94 -11.65 3.88
N LEU A 324 -6.89 -11.52 3.07
CA LEU A 324 -6.34 -12.57 2.23
C LEU A 324 -5.04 -13.08 2.85
N TYR A 325 -5.04 -14.35 3.25
CA TYR A 325 -3.87 -14.97 3.85
C TYR A 325 -3.10 -15.81 2.82
N PHE A 326 -1.80 -15.55 2.71
CA PHE A 326 -0.85 -16.45 2.08
C PHE A 326 -0.42 -17.45 3.14
N GLN A 327 -0.79 -18.72 2.97
CA GLN A 327 -0.71 -19.74 4.02
C GLN A 327 0.26 -20.84 3.66
N HIS A 328 0.97 -21.34 4.66
CA HIS A 328 1.76 -22.56 4.57
C HIS A 328 1.00 -23.74 5.18
N LEU A 329 1.25 -24.93 4.64
CA LEU A 329 0.78 -26.17 5.28
C LEU A 329 1.65 -26.57 6.47
N GLU A 330 2.94 -26.30 6.37
CA GLU A 330 3.98 -26.69 7.32
C GLU A 330 4.10 -25.69 8.48
N MET A 331 4.80 -26.09 9.53
CA MET A 331 5.23 -25.16 10.58
C MET A 331 6.56 -24.51 10.19
N PRO A 332 6.74 -23.20 10.47
CA PRO A 332 8.00 -22.51 10.18
C PRO A 332 9.12 -22.92 11.14
N ASP A 333 10.36 -23.03 10.65
CA ASP A 333 11.56 -23.02 11.49
C ASP A 333 12.09 -21.58 11.62
N TRP A 334 11.75 -20.96 12.74
CA TRP A 334 12.10 -19.58 13.07
C TRP A 334 13.62 -19.30 13.14
N ASN A 335 14.47 -20.33 13.26
CA ASN A 335 15.92 -20.13 13.22
C ASN A 335 16.47 -20.01 11.79
N THR A 336 15.70 -20.42 10.79
CA THR A 336 16.13 -20.41 9.39
C THR A 336 15.34 -19.45 8.52
N LEU A 337 14.18 -18.97 9.00
CA LEU A 337 13.38 -17.99 8.28
C LEU A 337 14.14 -16.66 8.07
N PRO A 338 14.03 -16.06 6.88
CA PRO A 338 14.55 -14.72 6.65
C PRO A 338 13.67 -13.66 7.31
N LEU A 339 14.30 -12.56 7.77
CA LEU A 339 13.61 -11.32 8.11
C LEU A 339 12.92 -10.75 6.86
N SER A 340 11.62 -10.98 6.76
CA SER A 340 10.80 -10.67 5.59
C SER A 340 9.32 -10.66 5.96
N HIS A 341 8.51 -10.04 5.10
CA HIS A 341 7.05 -10.11 5.14
C HIS A 341 6.48 -11.45 4.66
N GLY A 342 7.35 -12.46 4.54
CA GLY A 342 7.00 -13.79 4.11
C GLY A 342 7.46 -14.12 2.69
N SER A 343 7.80 -15.38 2.48
CA SER A 343 8.38 -15.90 1.24
C SER A 343 7.34 -16.12 0.13
N LEU A 344 6.08 -16.41 0.46
CA LEU A 344 5.00 -16.57 -0.51
C LEU A 344 4.54 -15.23 -1.07
N VAL A 345 4.51 -14.18 -0.25
CA VAL A 345 4.24 -12.81 -0.71
C VAL A 345 5.32 -12.35 -1.68
N GLU A 346 6.59 -12.68 -1.41
CA GLU A 346 7.69 -12.42 -2.35
C GLU A 346 7.56 -13.26 -3.62
N GLN A 347 7.35 -14.57 -3.49
CA GLN A 347 7.20 -15.52 -4.59
C GLN A 347 6.01 -15.18 -5.50
N TYR A 348 4.90 -14.75 -4.92
CA TYR A 348 3.65 -14.41 -5.60
C TYR A 348 3.41 -12.90 -5.70
N GLY A 349 4.47 -12.09 -5.68
CA GLY A 349 4.37 -10.63 -5.70
C GLY A 349 3.51 -10.07 -6.85
N HIS A 350 3.57 -10.68 -8.03
CA HIS A 350 2.68 -10.30 -9.14
C HIS A 350 1.22 -10.63 -8.88
N ALA A 351 0.90 -11.74 -8.19
CA ALA A 351 -0.47 -12.05 -7.78
C ALA A 351 -0.97 -11.06 -6.72
N VAL A 352 -0.13 -10.73 -5.72
CA VAL A 352 -0.41 -9.68 -4.73
C VAL A 352 -0.77 -8.37 -5.45
N GLN A 353 0.05 -7.94 -6.41
CA GLN A 353 -0.21 -6.74 -7.20
C GLN A 353 -1.51 -6.82 -8.01
N THR A 354 -1.75 -7.93 -8.73
CA THR A 354 -2.97 -8.13 -9.51
C THR A 354 -4.23 -8.03 -8.64
N LEU A 355 -4.23 -8.69 -7.48
CA LEU A 355 -5.39 -8.73 -6.58
C LEU A 355 -5.61 -7.37 -5.91
N SER A 356 -4.56 -6.75 -5.38
CA SER A 356 -4.64 -5.43 -4.77
C SER A 356 -5.12 -4.36 -5.75
N LEU A 357 -4.55 -4.34 -6.95
CA LEU A 357 -4.91 -3.36 -7.96
C LEU A 357 -6.28 -3.65 -8.56
N GLY A 358 -6.61 -4.91 -8.82
CA GLY A 358 -7.95 -5.31 -9.25
C GLY A 358 -9.03 -4.85 -8.25
N HIS A 359 -8.77 -5.01 -6.95
CA HIS A 359 -9.65 -4.54 -5.89
C HIS A 359 -9.85 -3.03 -5.91
N LEU A 360 -8.76 -2.25 -5.96
CA LEU A 360 -8.85 -0.78 -6.03
C LEU A 360 -9.55 -0.31 -7.30
N LEU A 361 -9.11 -0.79 -8.47
CA LEU A 361 -9.63 -0.32 -9.76
C LEU A 361 -11.11 -0.65 -9.94
N THR A 362 -11.56 -1.84 -9.53
CA THR A 362 -12.99 -2.22 -9.67
C THR A 362 -13.90 -1.41 -8.74
N ASN A 363 -13.42 -1.08 -7.54
CA ASN A 363 -14.19 -0.28 -6.57
C ASN A 363 -14.18 1.23 -6.90
N LEU A 364 -13.13 1.74 -7.54
CA LEU A 364 -12.97 3.15 -7.88
C LEU A 364 -13.41 3.51 -9.31
N GLY A 365 -13.24 2.59 -10.26
CA GLY A 365 -13.53 2.84 -11.67
C GLY A 365 -15.00 3.11 -11.95
N ASN A 366 -15.28 3.89 -13.00
CA ASN A 366 -16.66 4.12 -13.44
C ASN A 366 -17.34 2.80 -13.87
N PRO A 367 -18.68 2.68 -13.81
CA PRO A 367 -19.41 1.48 -14.24
C PRO A 367 -19.20 1.08 -15.70
N THR A 368 -18.77 2.01 -16.56
CA THR A 368 -18.52 1.79 -18.00
C THR A 368 -17.04 1.89 -18.37
N GLN A 369 -16.17 2.17 -17.39
CA GLN A 369 -14.74 2.32 -17.63
C GLN A 369 -14.08 0.96 -17.82
N PHE A 370 -13.21 0.87 -18.83
CA PHE A 370 -12.29 -0.24 -19.00
C PHE A 370 -11.20 -0.19 -17.93
N LEU A 371 -10.91 -1.33 -17.29
CA LEU A 371 -9.93 -1.43 -16.20
C LEU A 371 -8.82 -2.41 -16.58
N ALA A 372 -7.65 -1.88 -16.87
CA ALA A 372 -6.45 -2.68 -17.15
C ALA A 372 -5.78 -3.09 -15.84
N VAL A 373 -5.78 -4.39 -15.54
CA VAL A 373 -5.11 -4.95 -14.37
C VAL A 373 -3.89 -5.74 -14.82
N PRO A 374 -2.66 -5.37 -14.42
CA PRO A 374 -1.48 -6.15 -14.75
C PRO A 374 -1.52 -7.51 -14.06
N TYR A 375 -1.04 -8.53 -14.76
CA TYR A 375 -0.83 -9.85 -14.18
C TYR A 375 0.32 -10.59 -14.86
N THR A 376 0.73 -11.68 -14.22
CA THR A 376 1.62 -12.68 -14.81
C THR A 376 0.92 -14.02 -14.70
N GLN A 377 0.57 -14.61 -15.84
CA GLN A 377 -0.23 -15.82 -15.93
C GLN A 377 0.38 -16.97 -15.11
N SER A 378 1.70 -17.18 -15.22
CA SER A 378 2.38 -18.25 -14.48
C SER A 378 2.28 -18.05 -12.97
N THR A 379 2.49 -16.82 -12.49
CA THR A 379 2.48 -16.51 -11.06
C THR A 379 1.08 -16.59 -10.47
N LEU A 380 0.08 -16.03 -11.16
CA LEU A 380 -1.31 -16.04 -10.68
C LEU A 380 -1.92 -17.46 -10.73
N ALA A 381 -1.60 -18.25 -11.76
CA ALA A 381 -2.02 -19.65 -11.84
C ALA A 381 -1.33 -20.52 -10.79
N ALA A 382 -0.03 -20.33 -10.53
CA ALA A 382 0.70 -21.06 -9.48
C ALA A 382 0.12 -20.76 -8.09
N TRP A 383 -0.16 -19.48 -7.80
CA TRP A 383 -0.83 -19.10 -6.56
C TRP A 383 -2.23 -19.74 -6.43
N LEU A 384 -3.05 -19.75 -7.49
CA LEU A 384 -4.36 -20.41 -7.45
C LEU A 384 -4.28 -21.92 -7.28
N TRP A 385 -3.24 -22.56 -7.81
CA TRP A 385 -2.96 -23.96 -7.53
C TRP A 385 -2.71 -24.17 -6.03
N GLU A 386 -1.88 -23.35 -5.39
CA GLU A 386 -1.67 -23.43 -3.93
C GLU A 386 -2.96 -23.16 -3.15
N VAL A 387 -3.80 -22.22 -3.58
CA VAL A 387 -5.14 -22.01 -2.99
C VAL A 387 -5.97 -23.29 -3.06
N ARG A 388 -5.97 -23.99 -4.20
CA ARG A 388 -6.67 -25.27 -4.35
C ARG A 388 -6.10 -26.33 -3.41
N VAL A 389 -4.78 -26.42 -3.28
CA VAL A 389 -4.11 -27.32 -2.35
C VAL A 389 -4.51 -27.01 -0.90
N LEU A 390 -4.44 -25.75 -0.48
CA LEU A 390 -4.87 -25.29 0.85
C LEU A 390 -6.33 -25.68 1.14
N GLN A 391 -7.22 -25.45 0.17
CA GLN A 391 -8.63 -25.85 0.26
C GLN A 391 -8.79 -27.37 0.45
N TRP A 392 -8.03 -28.17 -0.30
CA TRP A 392 -8.03 -29.63 -0.18
C TRP A 392 -7.62 -30.10 1.23
N TYR A 393 -6.66 -29.39 1.85
CA TYR A 393 -6.24 -29.63 3.23
C TYR A 393 -7.16 -28.97 4.28
N GLY A 394 -8.30 -28.43 3.87
CA GLY A 394 -9.29 -27.84 4.77
C GLY A 394 -8.87 -26.50 5.39
N ARG A 395 -7.90 -25.81 4.78
CA ARG A 395 -7.55 -24.43 5.18
C ARG A 395 -8.63 -23.45 4.69
N ASP A 396 -8.82 -22.38 5.45
CA ASP A 396 -9.75 -21.33 5.06
C ASP A 396 -9.16 -20.51 3.90
N VAL A 397 -9.87 -20.51 2.77
CA VAL A 397 -9.54 -19.77 1.56
C VAL A 397 -10.75 -18.94 1.07
N ALA A 398 -11.72 -18.68 1.95
CA ALA A 398 -12.99 -18.08 1.57
C ALA A 398 -12.84 -16.68 0.95
N SER A 399 -11.79 -15.94 1.31
CA SER A 399 -11.51 -14.59 0.78
C SER A 399 -11.03 -14.58 -0.67
N VAL A 400 -10.65 -15.71 -1.26
CA VAL A 400 -10.18 -15.77 -2.66
C VAL A 400 -11.32 -15.58 -3.66
N ALA A 401 -12.48 -16.20 -3.43
CA ALA A 401 -13.61 -16.14 -4.36
C ALA A 401 -14.12 -14.69 -4.63
N PRO A 402 -14.30 -13.82 -3.61
CA PRO A 402 -14.62 -12.41 -3.82
C PRO A 402 -13.62 -11.68 -4.72
N LEU A 403 -12.32 -11.91 -4.55
CA LEU A 403 -11.29 -11.26 -5.36
C LEU A 403 -11.27 -11.78 -6.81
N LEU A 404 -11.48 -13.08 -7.01
CA LEU A 404 -11.69 -13.63 -8.35
C LEU A 404 -12.95 -13.07 -9.02
N ARG A 405 -14.00 -12.78 -8.23
CA ARG A 405 -15.23 -12.14 -8.71
C ARG A 405 -14.99 -10.69 -9.14
N GLU A 406 -14.07 -9.98 -8.48
CA GLU A 406 -13.61 -8.65 -8.89
C GLU A 406 -12.80 -8.72 -10.18
N LEU A 407 -11.87 -9.67 -10.30
CA LEU A 407 -11.15 -9.89 -11.56
C LEU A 407 -12.08 -10.33 -12.70
N ALA A 408 -13.18 -11.02 -12.40
CA ALA A 408 -14.22 -11.37 -13.37
C ALA A 408 -15.24 -10.24 -13.65
N ASP A 409 -15.02 -9.02 -13.15
CA ASP A 409 -15.86 -7.88 -13.50
C ASP A 409 -15.80 -7.59 -15.01
N PRO A 410 -16.93 -7.34 -15.70
CA PRO A 410 -16.96 -7.11 -17.15
C PRO A 410 -16.07 -5.97 -17.64
N ARG A 411 -15.67 -5.06 -16.74
CA ARG A 411 -14.75 -3.96 -17.03
C ARG A 411 -13.28 -4.38 -17.06
N VAL A 412 -12.93 -5.49 -16.40
CA VAL A 412 -11.54 -5.90 -16.18
C VAL A 412 -10.97 -6.61 -17.39
N VAL A 413 -9.84 -6.12 -17.84
CA VAL A 413 -8.95 -6.82 -18.78
C VAL A 413 -7.60 -6.98 -18.13
N LEU A 414 -7.17 -8.24 -18.06
CA LEU A 414 -5.88 -8.61 -17.55
C LEU A 414 -4.82 -8.38 -18.64
N PHE A 415 -3.76 -7.65 -18.28
CA PHE A 415 -2.63 -7.34 -19.16
C PHE A 415 -1.39 -8.14 -18.73
N GLU A 416 -0.96 -9.08 -19.57
CA GLU A 416 0.19 -9.94 -19.31
C GLU A 416 1.48 -9.14 -19.45
N LEU A 417 2.21 -9.00 -18.35
CA LEU A 417 3.42 -8.19 -18.27
C LEU A 417 4.57 -8.75 -19.12
N ALA A 418 4.63 -10.07 -19.33
CA ALA A 418 5.72 -10.71 -20.05
C ALA A 418 5.67 -10.46 -21.57
N ASN A 419 4.48 -10.29 -22.15
CA ASN A 419 4.30 -10.26 -23.62
C ASN A 419 3.24 -9.26 -24.12
N GLY A 420 2.59 -8.53 -23.23
CA GLY A 420 1.55 -7.54 -23.55
C GLY A 420 0.21 -8.13 -24.01
N GLN A 421 0.00 -9.45 -23.89
CA GLN A 421 -1.28 -10.07 -24.20
C GLN A 421 -2.39 -9.56 -23.28
N ARG A 422 -3.60 -9.48 -23.83
CA ARG A 422 -4.79 -9.00 -23.14
C ARG A 422 -5.85 -10.08 -23.14
N VAL A 423 -6.46 -10.32 -21.99
CA VAL A 423 -7.57 -11.27 -21.84
C VAL A 423 -8.64 -10.65 -20.94
N PHE A 424 -9.92 -10.83 -21.28
CA PHE A 424 -10.98 -10.40 -20.36
C PHE A 424 -10.86 -11.19 -19.06
N GLY A 425 -10.97 -10.49 -17.93
CA GLY A 425 -10.76 -11.12 -16.63
C GLY A 425 -11.74 -12.26 -16.39
N ALA A 426 -13.00 -12.13 -16.82
CA ALA A 426 -13.98 -13.21 -16.73
C ALA A 426 -13.60 -14.47 -17.55
N ASP A 427 -13.00 -14.30 -18.73
CA ASP A 427 -12.53 -15.44 -19.55
C ASP A 427 -11.37 -16.14 -18.86
N TRP A 428 -10.40 -15.38 -18.35
CA TRP A 428 -9.24 -15.92 -17.64
C TRP A 428 -9.64 -16.64 -16.35
N VAL A 429 -10.47 -16.01 -15.51
CA VAL A 429 -10.94 -16.58 -14.24
C VAL A 429 -11.76 -17.85 -14.49
N ALA A 430 -12.66 -17.85 -15.48
CA ALA A 430 -13.41 -19.07 -15.84
C ALA A 430 -12.47 -20.20 -16.27
N ALA A 431 -11.49 -19.91 -17.13
CA ALA A 431 -10.51 -20.90 -17.59
C ALA A 431 -9.67 -21.47 -16.43
N ALA A 432 -9.15 -20.60 -15.56
CA ALA A 432 -8.35 -21.00 -14.41
C ALA A 432 -9.15 -21.84 -13.40
N VAL A 433 -10.38 -21.41 -13.06
CA VAL A 433 -11.24 -22.15 -12.13
C VAL A 433 -11.64 -23.50 -12.71
N ASN A 434 -12.01 -23.57 -13.99
CA ASN A 434 -12.33 -24.83 -14.65
C ASN A 434 -11.14 -25.80 -14.67
N ALA A 435 -9.93 -25.29 -14.94
CA ALA A 435 -8.72 -26.11 -14.99
C ALA A 435 -8.34 -26.70 -13.62
N LEU A 436 -8.51 -25.93 -12.54
CA LEU A 436 -8.07 -26.31 -11.20
C LEU A 436 -9.13 -27.08 -10.40
N TRP A 437 -10.42 -26.78 -10.62
CA TRP A 437 -11.53 -27.41 -9.90
C TRP A 437 -12.36 -28.38 -10.75
N GLY A 438 -12.05 -28.56 -12.03
CA GLY A 438 -12.79 -29.48 -12.92
C GLY A 438 -14.23 -29.03 -13.21
N THR A 439 -14.49 -27.73 -13.15
CA THR A 439 -15.79 -27.13 -13.45
C THR A 439 -15.94 -26.76 -14.94
N HIS A 440 -17.11 -26.25 -15.33
CA HIS A 440 -17.46 -25.89 -16.71
C HIS A 440 -18.12 -24.51 -16.81
N HIS A 441 -17.61 -23.54 -16.04
CA HIS A 441 -18.10 -22.17 -16.11
C HIS A 441 -17.67 -21.47 -17.40
N THR A 442 -18.50 -20.55 -17.88
CA THR A 442 -18.14 -19.61 -18.94
C THR A 442 -17.88 -18.23 -18.33
N SER A 443 -17.37 -17.28 -19.12
CA SER A 443 -17.25 -15.88 -18.70
C SER A 443 -18.59 -15.26 -18.30
N ALA A 444 -19.71 -15.74 -18.83
CA ALA A 444 -21.05 -15.29 -18.44
C ALA A 444 -21.51 -15.84 -17.07
N THR A 445 -21.02 -17.01 -16.65
CA THR A 445 -21.52 -17.69 -15.44
C THR A 445 -20.56 -17.65 -14.26
N ILE A 446 -19.26 -17.41 -14.49
CA ILE A 446 -18.22 -17.55 -13.46
C ILE A 446 -18.43 -16.58 -12.28
N ARG A 447 -18.88 -15.35 -12.56
CA ARG A 447 -19.07 -14.33 -11.52
C ARG A 447 -20.16 -14.72 -10.51
N GLU A 448 -21.25 -15.31 -11.01
CA GLU A 448 -22.34 -15.80 -10.16
C GLU A 448 -21.93 -17.09 -9.42
N ALA A 449 -21.21 -17.99 -10.09
CA ALA A 449 -20.70 -19.20 -9.45
C ALA A 449 -19.78 -18.88 -8.25
N LEU A 450 -18.93 -17.87 -8.37
CA LEU A 450 -18.05 -17.41 -7.28
C LEU A 450 -18.80 -16.69 -6.13
N ALA A 451 -20.07 -16.34 -6.30
CA ALA A 451 -20.85 -15.69 -5.24
C ALA A 451 -21.10 -16.60 -4.03
N THR A 452 -21.01 -17.93 -4.23
CA THR A 452 -21.16 -18.94 -3.17
C THR A 452 -19.82 -19.45 -2.62
N GLY A 453 -18.69 -18.90 -3.08
CA GLY A 453 -17.34 -19.36 -2.72
C GLY A 453 -16.62 -20.08 -3.86
N LEU A 454 -15.43 -20.61 -3.56
CA LEU A 454 -14.70 -21.48 -4.49
C LEU A 454 -15.40 -22.83 -4.63
N PRO A 455 -15.34 -23.50 -5.80
CA PRO A 455 -15.88 -24.86 -5.94
C PRO A 455 -15.22 -25.83 -4.94
N PRO A 456 -15.91 -26.90 -4.53
CA PRO A 456 -15.40 -27.84 -3.53
C PRO A 456 -14.19 -28.65 -4.00
#